data_AF-A0A1G0M3I2-F1
#
_entry.id   AF-A0A1G0M3I2-F1
#
_cell.length_a   1.000
_cell.length_b   1.000
_cell.length_c   1.000
_cell.angle_alpha   90.00
_cell.angle_beta   90.00
_cell.angle_gamma   90.00
#
_symmetry.space_group_name_H-M   'P 1'
#
loop_
_entity.id
_entity.type
_entity.pdbx_description
1 polymer ?
#
loop_
_entity_poly.entity_id
_entity_poly.type
_entity_poly.pdbx_seq_one_letter_code
_entity_poly.pdbx_strand_id
1 'polypeptide(L)'
;AGSEGRFSTAVDLATVELEADRQQLAGLIAEHATVRLGPFQFEARETRNRWSIQVRSEFGSPAVTMKLDVDPPCWLLAEERPFVETSTQARYGFALPRIPVMRLEEILAEKVARLTRSATARDAFDLVWARSTSPHSQFSPGLVRRLAVLKVWVDNHGLGGAWRPDLSPRPFDPGAWLAPRDPWDDEQIGLLGHPPPALVDLERDLAACYGWLRELNEDEVRWAAADHASKGEVIAAIRALDGGALAGAHLY
;
A
#
# COMPACT_ATOMS: atom_id res chain seq x y z
N ALA A 1 2.03 -5.61 -10.90
CA ALA A 1 1.33 -6.70 -11.59
C ALA A 1 1.64 -6.64 -13.08
N GLY A 2 1.68 -7.77 -13.78
CA GLY A 2 1.76 -7.82 -15.25
C GLY A 2 0.37 -7.62 -15.88
N SER A 3 0.05 -8.38 -16.93
CA SER A 3 -1.28 -8.39 -17.58
C SER A 3 -2.43 -8.87 -16.69
N GLU A 4 -2.11 -9.54 -15.58
CA GLU A 4 -3.09 -10.23 -14.72
C GLU A 4 -3.62 -9.40 -13.56
N GLY A 5 -3.05 -8.22 -13.28
CA GLY A 5 -3.55 -7.32 -12.23
C GLY A 5 -4.12 -6.03 -12.81
N ARG A 6 -4.53 -5.10 -11.93
CA ARG A 6 -5.07 -3.81 -12.36
C ARG A 6 -3.99 -2.79 -12.69
N PHE A 7 -4.31 -1.83 -13.55
CA PHE A 7 -3.50 -0.62 -13.68
C PHE A 7 -3.59 0.22 -12.39
N SER A 8 -2.47 0.83 -11.99
CA SER A 8 -2.40 1.80 -10.90
C SER A 8 -1.95 3.15 -11.44
N THR A 9 -2.51 4.22 -10.88
CA THR A 9 -2.26 5.61 -11.28
C THR A 9 -1.55 6.42 -10.20
N ALA A 10 -0.95 5.74 -9.21
CA ALA A 10 -0.12 6.35 -8.17
C ALA A 10 1.26 5.70 -8.17
N VAL A 11 2.26 6.51 -7.84
CA VAL A 11 3.63 6.12 -7.53
C VAL A 11 3.84 6.50 -6.06
N ASP A 12 3.72 5.50 -5.20
CA ASP A 12 3.91 5.65 -3.76
C ASP A 12 5.34 5.20 -3.42
N LEU A 13 6.09 6.07 -2.76
CA LEU A 13 7.47 5.83 -2.34
C LEU A 13 7.56 5.96 -0.82
N ALA A 14 8.49 5.24 -0.20
CA ALA A 14 8.76 5.37 1.23
C ALA A 14 10.17 5.94 1.44
N THR A 15 10.31 6.76 2.48
CA THR A 15 11.62 7.21 2.96
C THR A 15 12.39 6.09 3.63
N VAL A 16 13.72 6.20 3.73
CA VAL A 16 14.53 5.28 4.56
C VAL A 16 14.67 5.81 5.98
N GLU A 17 14.76 7.14 6.13
CA GLU A 17 14.95 7.82 7.39
C GLU A 17 13.64 8.42 7.90
N LEU A 18 13.35 8.23 9.19
CA LEU A 18 12.11 8.69 9.82
C LEU A 18 11.96 10.21 9.80
N GLU A 19 13.05 10.93 10.00
CA GLU A 19 13.08 12.40 10.13
C GLU A 19 13.25 13.12 8.78
N ALA A 20 13.22 12.39 7.66
CA ALA A 20 13.40 12.98 6.34
C ALA A 20 12.24 13.94 5.99
N ASP A 21 12.58 15.09 5.39
CA ASP A 21 11.58 16.01 4.84
C ASP A 21 10.99 15.42 3.56
N ARG A 22 9.83 14.79 3.71
CA ARG A 22 9.11 14.12 2.62
C ARG A 22 8.67 15.07 1.51
N GLN A 23 8.35 16.33 1.82
CA GLN A 23 7.94 17.30 0.80
C GLN A 23 9.15 17.71 -0.05
N GLN A 24 10.30 17.94 0.60
CA GLN A 24 11.54 18.22 -0.10
C GLN A 24 11.96 17.05 -0.99
N LEU A 25 11.89 15.82 -0.46
CA LEU A 25 12.21 14.61 -1.24
C LEU A 25 11.26 14.42 -2.42
N ALA A 26 9.95 14.64 -2.25
CA ALA A 26 8.99 14.58 -3.34
C ALA A 26 9.31 15.59 -4.44
N GLY A 27 9.75 16.81 -4.08
CA GLY A 27 10.22 17.82 -5.03
C GLY A 27 11.45 17.38 -5.82
N LEU A 28 12.47 16.84 -5.14
CA LEU A 28 13.68 16.31 -5.80
C LEU A 28 13.35 15.16 -6.76
N ILE A 29 12.47 14.23 -6.35
CA ILE A 29 12.03 13.13 -7.20
C ILE A 29 11.25 13.66 -8.42
N ALA A 30 10.39 14.65 -8.22
CA ALA A 30 9.63 15.28 -9.29
C ALA A 30 10.53 15.98 -10.33
N GLU A 31 11.59 16.65 -9.88
CA GLU A 31 12.61 17.24 -10.78
C GLU A 31 13.25 16.17 -11.66
N HIS A 32 13.65 15.03 -11.07
CA HIS A 32 14.23 13.91 -11.81
C HIS A 32 13.22 13.16 -12.69
N ALA A 33 11.95 13.14 -12.31
CA ALA A 33 10.86 12.54 -13.09
C ALA A 33 10.51 13.38 -14.33
N THR A 34 10.96 14.63 -14.41
CA THR A 34 10.78 15.47 -15.60
C THR A 34 11.85 15.13 -16.64
N VAL A 35 11.58 14.12 -17.45
CA VAL A 35 12.55 13.50 -18.35
C VAL A 35 11.91 13.08 -19.67
N ARG A 36 12.72 12.99 -20.72
CA ARG A 36 12.35 12.32 -21.97
C ARG A 36 13.02 10.95 -22.05
N LEU A 37 12.23 9.90 -22.23
CA LEU A 37 12.67 8.52 -22.41
C LEU A 37 12.07 7.97 -23.71
N GLY A 38 12.89 7.91 -24.75
CA GLY A 38 12.43 7.55 -26.09
C GLY A 38 11.30 8.47 -26.57
N PRO A 39 10.16 7.93 -27.04
CA PRO A 39 9.02 8.73 -27.51
C PRO A 39 8.16 9.32 -26.38
N PHE A 40 8.47 9.01 -25.11
CA PHE A 40 7.71 9.46 -23.96
C PHE A 40 8.38 10.65 -23.28
N GLN A 41 7.58 11.66 -22.95
CA GLN A 41 7.97 12.81 -22.15
C GLN A 41 7.15 12.80 -20.86
N PHE A 42 7.85 12.79 -19.74
CA PHE A 42 7.31 12.85 -18.41
C PHE A 42 7.49 14.27 -17.87
N GLU A 43 6.43 14.84 -17.27
CA GLU A 43 6.44 16.19 -16.72
C GLU A 43 5.81 16.16 -15.33
N ALA A 44 6.59 16.47 -14.30
CA ALA A 44 6.06 16.60 -12.95
C ALA A 44 5.44 17.98 -12.73
N ARG A 45 4.32 18.01 -12.01
CA ARG A 45 3.57 19.23 -11.66
C ARG A 45 3.14 19.18 -10.21
N GLU A 46 3.40 20.29 -9.52
CA GLU A 46 2.90 20.51 -8.16
C GLU A 46 1.57 21.25 -8.18
N THR A 47 0.61 20.79 -7.37
CA THR A 47 -0.63 21.53 -7.12
C THR A 47 -1.05 21.33 -5.67
N ARG A 48 -1.10 22.42 -4.90
CA ARG A 48 -1.44 22.41 -3.45
C ARG A 48 -0.59 21.39 -2.69
N ASN A 49 0.73 21.47 -2.85
CA ASN A 49 1.73 20.61 -2.22
C ASN A 49 1.64 19.12 -2.60
N ARG A 50 0.91 18.77 -3.67
CA ARG A 50 0.86 17.40 -4.19
C ARG A 50 1.50 17.34 -5.56
N TRP A 51 2.36 16.34 -5.73
CA TRP A 51 3.07 16.10 -6.98
C TRP A 51 2.31 15.12 -7.85
N SER A 52 2.42 15.34 -9.15
CA SER A 52 1.78 14.51 -10.15
C SER A 52 2.59 14.50 -11.44
N ILE A 53 2.63 13.37 -12.13
CA ILE A 53 3.41 13.17 -13.35
C ILE A 53 2.44 13.01 -14.52
N GLN A 54 2.60 13.87 -15.52
CA GLN A 54 1.90 13.78 -16.79
C GLN A 54 2.79 13.08 -17.81
N VAL A 55 2.19 12.24 -18.64
CA VAL A 55 2.87 11.55 -19.74
C VAL A 55 2.37 12.12 -21.06
N ARG A 56 3.30 12.52 -21.92
CA ARG A 56 3.04 12.89 -23.31
C ARG A 56 3.85 11.99 -24.22
N SER A 57 3.27 11.60 -25.35
CA SER A 57 3.99 10.83 -26.37
C SER A 57 3.52 11.20 -27.77
N GLU A 58 4.30 10.80 -28.78
CA GLU A 58 3.88 10.88 -30.18
C GLU A 58 2.65 10.03 -30.51
N PHE A 59 2.36 9.02 -29.68
CA PHE A 59 1.18 8.16 -29.80
C PHE A 59 -0.07 8.75 -29.14
N GLY A 60 0.05 9.92 -28.51
CA GLY A 60 -1.00 10.58 -27.76
C GLY A 60 -0.58 10.95 -26.34
N SER A 61 -1.45 11.72 -25.68
CA SER A 61 -1.27 12.13 -24.29
C SER A 61 -2.47 11.64 -23.48
N PRO A 62 -2.31 10.59 -22.64
CA PRO A 62 -3.40 10.13 -21.80
C PRO A 62 -3.87 11.25 -20.87
N ALA A 63 -5.18 11.36 -20.66
CA ALA A 63 -5.76 12.30 -19.70
C ALA A 63 -5.51 11.87 -18.23
N VAL A 64 -4.95 10.67 -18.02
CA VAL A 64 -4.62 10.14 -16.70
C VAL A 64 -3.31 10.75 -16.22
N THR A 65 -3.34 11.33 -15.02
CA THR A 65 -2.13 11.82 -14.35
C THR A 65 -1.73 10.82 -13.26
N MET A 66 -0.42 10.55 -13.14
CA MET A 66 0.11 9.68 -12.10
C MET A 66 0.36 10.51 -10.83
N LYS A 67 -0.21 10.15 -9.68
CA LYS A 67 0.12 10.82 -8.42
C LYS A 67 1.50 10.39 -7.94
N LEU A 68 2.24 11.29 -7.32
CA LEU A 68 3.52 10.98 -6.68
C LEU A 68 3.42 11.35 -5.20
N ASP A 69 3.49 10.33 -4.35
CA ASP A 69 3.41 10.47 -2.90
C ASP A 69 4.67 9.87 -2.24
N VAL A 70 5.16 10.53 -1.19
CA VAL A 70 6.32 10.08 -0.40
C VAL A 70 5.90 9.91 1.06
N ASP A 71 5.93 8.67 1.51
CA ASP A 71 5.46 8.20 2.81
C ASP A 71 6.61 7.99 3.81
N PRO A 72 6.28 7.80 5.11
CA PRO A 72 7.27 7.45 6.13
C PRO A 72 7.93 6.09 5.80
N PRO A 73 8.99 5.71 6.53
CA PRO A 73 9.67 4.46 6.26
C PRO A 73 8.80 3.22 6.41
N CYS A 74 9.08 2.21 5.58
CA CYS A 74 8.51 0.88 5.75
C CYS A 74 8.87 0.32 7.14
N TRP A 75 7.99 -0.51 7.69
CA TRP A 75 8.20 -1.16 8.98
C TRP A 75 9.07 -2.40 8.83
N LEU A 76 9.02 -3.04 7.67
CA LEU A 76 9.91 -4.13 7.28
C LEU A 76 10.97 -3.64 6.28
N LEU A 77 12.13 -4.29 6.29
CA LEU A 77 13.17 -4.09 5.29
C LEU A 77 12.63 -4.36 3.89
N ALA A 78 12.87 -3.43 2.97
CA ALA A 78 12.49 -3.57 1.58
C ALA A 78 13.17 -4.79 0.93
N GLU A 79 12.50 -5.37 -0.06
CA GLU A 79 13.00 -6.49 -0.84
C GLU A 79 13.29 -6.08 -2.28
N GLU A 80 14.44 -6.48 -2.81
CA GLU A 80 14.82 -6.23 -4.19
C GLU A 80 14.00 -7.12 -5.13
N ARG A 81 13.13 -6.53 -5.95
CA ARG A 81 12.28 -7.28 -6.89
C ARG A 81 12.51 -6.87 -8.35
N PRO A 82 12.49 -7.84 -9.28
CA PRO A 82 12.42 -7.52 -10.69
C PRO A 82 11.01 -7.06 -11.07
N PHE A 83 10.89 -6.39 -12.21
CA PHE A 83 9.59 -6.17 -12.83
C PHE A 83 8.99 -7.50 -13.28
N VAL A 84 7.66 -7.61 -13.20
CA VAL A 84 6.94 -8.73 -13.84
C VAL A 84 7.07 -8.55 -15.34
N GLU A 85 7.58 -9.59 -16.01
CA GLU A 85 7.80 -9.57 -17.45
C GLU A 85 6.49 -9.40 -18.21
N THR A 86 6.49 -8.49 -19.19
CA THR A 86 5.38 -8.32 -20.14
C THR A 86 5.90 -8.23 -21.57
N SER A 87 5.07 -8.60 -22.54
CA SER A 87 5.44 -8.53 -23.97
C SER A 87 5.77 -7.10 -24.43
N THR A 88 5.22 -6.08 -23.76
CA THR A 88 5.52 -4.67 -24.05
C THR A 88 6.95 -4.30 -23.63
N GLN A 89 7.44 -4.80 -22.51
CA GLN A 89 8.79 -4.49 -22.00
C GLN A 89 9.89 -5.01 -22.93
N ALA A 90 9.63 -6.11 -23.67
CA ALA A 90 10.55 -6.62 -24.69
C ALA A 90 10.85 -5.60 -25.81
N ARG A 91 10.05 -4.52 -25.93
CA ARG A 91 10.23 -3.46 -26.94
C ARG A 91 10.94 -2.22 -26.43
N TYR A 92 11.28 -2.14 -25.14
CA TYR A 92 11.86 -0.92 -24.55
C TYR A 92 13.27 -0.60 -25.04
N GLY A 93 14.01 -1.59 -25.55
CA GLY A 93 15.40 -1.39 -25.98
C GLY A 93 16.39 -1.25 -24.83
N PHE A 94 15.94 -1.44 -23.59
CA PHE A 94 16.76 -1.52 -22.38
C PHE A 94 16.14 -2.52 -21.40
N ALA A 95 16.94 -3.05 -20.48
CA ALA A 95 16.47 -3.91 -19.40
C ALA A 95 15.98 -3.06 -18.22
N LEU A 96 14.85 -3.45 -17.62
CA LEU A 96 14.36 -2.82 -16.40
C LEU A 96 15.23 -3.25 -15.21
N PRO A 97 15.57 -2.33 -14.29
CA PRO A 97 16.35 -2.66 -13.12
C PRO A 97 15.52 -3.45 -12.11
N ARG A 98 16.19 -4.10 -11.16
CA ARG A 98 15.56 -4.49 -9.90
C ARG A 98 15.41 -3.24 -9.05
N ILE A 99 14.32 -3.15 -8.30
CA ILE A 99 14.05 -2.03 -7.41
C ILE A 99 13.73 -2.54 -6.01
N PRO A 100 14.13 -1.82 -4.95
CA PRO A 100 13.68 -2.10 -3.60
C PRO A 100 12.20 -1.78 -3.52
N VAL A 101 11.39 -2.75 -3.08
CA VAL A 101 9.96 -2.57 -2.85
C VAL A 101 9.58 -2.94 -1.43
N MET A 102 8.52 -2.32 -0.93
CA MET A 102 7.92 -2.72 0.34
C MET A 102 7.56 -4.21 0.30
N ARG A 103 7.79 -4.91 1.42
CA ARG A 103 7.46 -6.32 1.53
C ARG A 103 5.98 -6.56 1.32
N LEU A 104 5.65 -7.65 0.62
CA LEU A 104 4.25 -7.99 0.35
C LEU A 104 3.40 -8.05 1.63
N GLU A 105 3.92 -8.63 2.72
CA GLU A 105 3.17 -8.70 3.98
C GLU A 105 2.76 -7.32 4.50
N GLU A 106 3.64 -6.34 4.35
CA GLU A 106 3.38 -4.97 4.80
C GLU A 106 2.40 -4.26 3.86
N ILE A 107 2.53 -4.44 2.54
CA ILE A 107 1.58 -3.93 1.55
C ILE A 107 0.16 -4.44 1.85
N LEU A 108 0.02 -5.74 2.11
CA LEU A 108 -1.28 -6.34 2.43
C LEU A 108 -1.81 -5.80 3.76
N ALA A 109 -0.96 -5.66 4.77
CA ALA A 109 -1.35 -5.10 6.06
C ALA A 109 -1.82 -3.64 5.96
N GLU A 110 -1.19 -2.80 5.13
CA GLU A 110 -1.64 -1.42 4.88
C GLU A 110 -3.01 -1.37 4.22
N LYS A 111 -3.27 -2.27 3.28
CA LYS A 111 -4.59 -2.37 2.64
C LYS A 111 -5.65 -2.86 3.61
N VAL A 112 -5.34 -3.86 4.44
CA VAL A 112 -6.25 -4.31 5.50
C VAL A 112 -6.57 -3.18 6.47
N ALA A 113 -5.54 -2.44 6.93
CA ALA A 113 -5.69 -1.30 7.82
C ALA A 113 -6.55 -0.19 7.19
N ARG A 114 -6.27 0.20 5.94
CA ARG A 114 -7.08 1.17 5.19
C ARG A 114 -8.53 0.72 5.04
N LEU A 115 -8.78 -0.55 4.75
CA LEU A 115 -10.12 -1.12 4.65
C LEU A 115 -10.91 -1.20 5.97
N THR A 116 -10.28 -0.88 7.11
CA THR A 116 -11.01 -0.67 8.38
C THR A 116 -11.78 0.65 8.40
N ARG A 117 -11.29 1.65 7.67
CA ARG A 117 -11.79 3.03 7.71
C ARG A 117 -12.42 3.49 6.39
N SER A 118 -12.08 2.87 5.27
CA SER A 118 -12.67 3.16 3.94
C SER A 118 -13.05 1.88 3.20
N ALA A 119 -14.18 1.88 2.48
CA ALA A 119 -14.60 0.76 1.64
C ALA A 119 -14.13 0.93 0.19
N THR A 120 -12.81 0.88 -0.05
CA THR A 120 -12.19 1.10 -1.38
C THR A 120 -12.13 -0.18 -2.20
N ALA A 121 -12.80 -0.21 -3.35
CA ALA A 121 -12.85 -1.41 -4.19
C ALA A 121 -11.48 -1.80 -4.75
N ARG A 122 -10.57 -0.83 -4.96
CA ARG A 122 -9.18 -1.11 -5.39
C ARG A 122 -8.40 -1.91 -4.36
N ASP A 123 -8.53 -1.59 -3.08
CA ASP A 123 -7.81 -2.31 -2.03
C ASP A 123 -8.38 -3.72 -1.84
N ALA A 124 -9.71 -3.87 -1.92
CA ALA A 124 -10.34 -5.19 -1.89
C ALA A 124 -9.87 -6.06 -3.08
N PHE A 125 -9.84 -5.50 -4.29
CA PHE A 125 -9.31 -6.17 -5.47
C PHE A 125 -7.85 -6.57 -5.29
N ASP A 126 -6.99 -5.65 -4.84
CA ASP A 126 -5.56 -5.90 -4.66
C ASP A 126 -5.31 -7.03 -3.65
N LEU A 127 -6.07 -7.07 -2.55
CA LEU A 127 -5.99 -8.13 -1.54
C LEU A 127 -6.41 -9.48 -2.12
N VAL A 128 -7.55 -9.55 -2.83
CA VAL A 128 -8.02 -10.79 -3.46
C VAL A 128 -6.99 -11.27 -4.49
N TRP A 129 -6.57 -10.39 -5.39
CA TRP A 129 -5.60 -10.69 -6.43
C TRP A 129 -4.27 -11.20 -5.87
N ALA A 130 -3.76 -10.57 -4.80
CA ALA A 130 -2.53 -10.98 -4.15
C ALA A 130 -2.60 -12.42 -3.61
N ARG A 131 -3.79 -12.87 -3.19
CA ARG A 131 -4.01 -14.21 -2.65
C ARG A 131 -4.33 -15.26 -3.70
N SER A 132 -5.15 -14.92 -4.68
CA SER A 132 -5.72 -15.89 -5.63
C SER A 132 -4.94 -16.02 -6.93
N THR A 133 -4.34 -14.93 -7.42
CA THR A 133 -3.79 -14.84 -8.79
C THR A 133 -2.30 -14.53 -8.81
N SER A 134 -1.82 -13.73 -7.87
CA SER A 134 -0.44 -13.24 -7.88
C SER A 134 0.59 -14.38 -7.90
N PRO A 135 1.65 -14.30 -8.73
CA PRO A 135 2.76 -15.24 -8.68
C PRO A 135 3.57 -15.13 -7.37
N HIS A 136 3.29 -14.12 -6.55
CA HIS A 136 3.92 -13.88 -5.26
C HIS A 136 2.97 -14.12 -4.07
N SER A 137 1.94 -14.97 -4.23
CA SER A 137 0.93 -15.26 -3.19
C SER A 137 1.46 -15.97 -1.94
N GLN A 138 2.76 -16.29 -1.92
CA GLN A 138 3.45 -16.80 -0.74
C GLN A 138 3.80 -15.65 0.21
N PHE A 139 3.08 -15.58 1.32
CA PHE A 139 3.30 -14.65 2.41
C PHE A 139 2.85 -15.29 3.72
N SER A 140 3.32 -14.77 4.86
CA SER A 140 2.88 -15.26 6.18
C SER A 140 1.57 -14.61 6.62
N PRO A 141 0.44 -15.35 6.73
CA PRO A 141 -0.82 -14.77 7.18
C PRO A 141 -0.72 -14.21 8.61
N GLY A 142 0.01 -14.90 9.49
CA GLY A 142 0.24 -14.43 10.87
C GLY A 142 0.98 -13.08 10.92
N LEU A 143 1.98 -12.88 10.04
CA LEU A 143 2.69 -11.61 9.97
C LEU A 143 1.78 -10.49 9.42
N VAL A 144 1.01 -10.75 8.36
CA VAL A 144 0.05 -9.77 7.83
C VAL A 144 -0.98 -9.38 8.89
N ARG A 145 -1.54 -10.37 9.63
CA ARG A 145 -2.50 -10.10 10.71
C ARG A 145 -1.91 -9.20 11.79
N ARG A 146 -0.71 -9.54 12.27
CA ARG A 146 0.00 -8.77 13.29
C ARG A 146 0.27 -7.34 12.81
N LEU A 147 0.82 -7.18 11.61
CA LEU A 147 1.08 -5.86 11.03
C LEU A 147 -0.20 -5.05 10.86
N ALA A 148 -1.30 -5.67 10.40
CA ALA A 148 -2.57 -4.98 10.23
C ALA A 148 -3.11 -4.45 11.56
N VAL A 149 -3.09 -5.26 12.62
CA VAL A 149 -3.50 -4.83 13.97
C VAL A 149 -2.67 -3.65 14.46
N LEU A 150 -1.34 -3.74 14.33
CA LEU A 150 -0.42 -2.68 14.77
C LEU A 150 -0.59 -1.41 13.93
N LYS A 151 -0.74 -1.52 12.60
CA LYS A 151 -0.98 -0.38 11.71
C LYS A 151 -2.32 0.29 12.01
N VAL A 152 -3.38 -0.47 12.28
CA VAL A 152 -4.67 0.11 12.73
C VAL A 152 -4.52 0.83 14.06
N TRP A 153 -3.76 0.27 15.02
CA TRP A 153 -3.48 0.98 16.27
C TRP A 153 -2.76 2.32 16.00
N VAL A 154 -1.77 2.33 15.10
CA VAL A 154 -1.05 3.55 14.69
C VAL A 154 -1.97 4.52 13.94
N ASP A 155 -2.91 4.06 13.12
CA ASP A 155 -3.93 4.92 12.52
C ASP A 155 -4.79 5.61 13.60
N ASN A 156 -5.04 4.96 14.74
CA ASN A 156 -5.81 5.54 15.84
C ASN A 156 -5.02 6.58 16.67
N HIS A 157 -3.71 6.36 16.89
CA HIS A 157 -2.93 7.14 17.88
C HIS A 157 -1.71 7.86 17.32
N GLY A 158 -1.34 7.58 16.07
CA GLY A 158 -0.05 7.95 15.49
C GLY A 158 1.11 7.19 16.12
N LEU A 159 2.32 7.47 15.61
CA LEU A 159 3.57 6.88 16.10
C LEU A 159 4.70 7.92 16.08
N GLY A 160 4.45 9.10 16.66
CA GLY A 160 5.40 10.22 16.65
C GLY A 160 5.75 10.70 15.23
N GLY A 161 6.43 11.85 15.14
CA GLY A 161 7.04 12.37 13.90
C GLY A 161 6.16 12.25 12.64
N ALA A 162 6.50 11.27 11.80
CA ALA A 162 5.96 11.06 10.45
C ALA A 162 4.59 10.36 10.39
N TRP A 163 4.18 9.62 11.42
CA TRP A 163 2.89 8.92 11.48
C TRP A 163 1.92 9.65 12.40
N ARG A 164 0.94 10.31 11.80
CA ARG A 164 -0.12 11.03 12.51
C ARG A 164 -1.36 10.15 12.63
N PRO A 165 -2.17 10.34 13.69
CA PRO A 165 -3.50 9.72 13.72
C PRO A 165 -4.29 10.09 12.46
N ASP A 166 -5.04 9.12 11.94
CA ASP A 166 -6.02 9.33 10.88
C ASP A 166 -7.18 10.19 11.41
N LEU A 167 -7.95 10.80 10.51
CA LEU A 167 -9.09 11.66 10.87
C LEU A 167 -10.35 10.86 11.23
N SER A 168 -10.44 9.59 10.82
CA SER A 168 -11.59 8.73 11.09
C SER A 168 -11.15 7.30 11.43
N PRO A 169 -10.30 7.13 12.45
CA PRO A 169 -9.76 5.84 12.79
C PRO A 169 -10.84 4.97 13.44
N ARG A 170 -10.69 3.65 13.27
CA ARG A 170 -11.56 2.65 13.90
C ARG A 170 -10.69 1.57 14.53
N PRO A 171 -11.10 1.00 15.67
CA PRO A 171 -10.49 -0.23 16.17
C PRO A 171 -10.59 -1.36 15.13
N PHE A 172 -9.69 -2.33 15.22
CA PHE A 172 -9.72 -3.47 14.31
C PHE A 172 -10.70 -4.52 14.82
N ASP A 173 -11.84 -4.65 14.13
CA ASP A 173 -12.79 -5.75 14.34
C ASP A 173 -12.78 -6.66 13.10
N PRO A 174 -12.15 -7.84 13.15
CA PRO A 174 -12.14 -8.78 12.03
C PRO A 174 -13.53 -9.26 11.61
N GLY A 175 -14.49 -9.33 12.55
CA GLY A 175 -15.87 -9.70 12.28
C GLY A 175 -16.54 -8.67 11.38
N ALA A 176 -16.49 -7.41 11.78
CA ALA A 176 -16.98 -6.29 10.97
C ALA A 176 -16.19 -6.12 9.66
N TRP A 177 -14.87 -6.33 9.69
CA TRP A 177 -14.02 -6.21 8.50
C TRP A 177 -14.36 -7.26 7.43
N LEU A 178 -14.80 -8.45 7.82
CA LEU A 178 -15.17 -9.53 6.90
C LEU A 178 -16.66 -9.52 6.53
N ALA A 179 -17.46 -8.62 7.11
CA ALA A 179 -18.86 -8.47 6.76
C ALA A 179 -19.04 -7.77 5.40
N PRO A 180 -20.13 -8.05 4.67
CA PRO A 180 -20.50 -7.27 3.48
C PRO A 180 -20.59 -5.78 3.78
N ARG A 181 -20.21 -4.95 2.81
CA ARG A 181 -20.17 -3.48 2.91
C ARG A 181 -21.07 -2.86 1.83
N ASP A 182 -21.83 -1.85 2.23
CA ASP A 182 -22.62 -1.02 1.31
C ASP A 182 -22.66 0.43 1.83
N PRO A 183 -22.29 1.44 1.02
CA PRO A 183 -21.75 1.36 -0.34
C PRO A 183 -20.22 1.16 -0.39
N TRP A 184 -19.75 0.56 -1.48
CA TRP A 184 -18.33 0.60 -1.88
C TRP A 184 -18.02 1.90 -2.62
N ASP A 185 -16.84 2.45 -2.37
CA ASP A 185 -16.21 3.39 -3.30
C ASP A 185 -15.63 2.57 -4.46
N ASP A 186 -16.29 2.63 -5.62
CA ASP A 186 -15.90 1.93 -6.83
C ASP A 186 -14.48 2.31 -7.29
N GLU A 187 -14.04 3.54 -7.02
CA GLU A 187 -12.74 4.06 -7.43
C GLU A 187 -12.37 3.72 -8.91
N GLN A 188 -13.34 3.63 -9.81
CA GLN A 188 -13.13 3.24 -11.21
C GLN A 188 -12.47 1.87 -11.38
N ILE A 189 -12.64 0.94 -10.44
CA ILE A 189 -12.01 -0.39 -10.51
C ILE A 189 -12.40 -1.13 -11.79
N GLY A 190 -13.62 -0.91 -12.29
CA GLY A 190 -14.08 -1.48 -13.56
C GLY A 190 -13.34 -0.96 -14.81
N LEU A 191 -12.64 0.17 -14.73
CA LEU A 191 -11.76 0.66 -15.79
C LEU A 191 -10.31 0.16 -15.64
N LEU A 192 -9.92 -0.24 -14.43
CA LEU A 192 -8.54 -0.54 -14.09
C LEU A 192 -8.25 -2.04 -14.04
N GLY A 193 -9.23 -2.87 -13.67
CA GLY A 193 -9.14 -4.33 -13.68
C GLY A 193 -9.68 -4.95 -14.96
N HIS A 194 -9.10 -6.08 -15.38
CA HIS A 194 -9.58 -6.85 -16.52
C HIS A 194 -9.61 -8.36 -16.21
N PRO A 195 -10.79 -9.04 -16.30
CA PRO A 195 -12.11 -8.43 -16.50
C PRO A 195 -12.49 -7.51 -15.33
N PRO A 196 -13.41 -6.54 -15.54
CA PRO A 196 -13.95 -5.73 -14.46
C PRO A 196 -14.53 -6.63 -13.35
N PRO A 197 -14.09 -6.49 -12.10
CA PRO A 197 -14.59 -7.33 -11.02
C PRO A 197 -16.02 -6.91 -10.64
N ALA A 198 -16.89 -7.87 -10.37
CA ALA A 198 -18.18 -7.58 -9.72
C ALA A 198 -17.95 -7.38 -8.21
N LEU A 199 -18.48 -6.30 -7.63
CA LEU A 199 -18.27 -5.98 -6.21
C LEU A 199 -18.74 -7.10 -5.28
N VAL A 200 -19.88 -7.73 -5.59
CA VAL A 200 -20.41 -8.87 -4.81
C VAL A 200 -19.46 -10.07 -4.81
N ASP A 201 -18.77 -10.32 -5.93
CA ASP A 201 -17.76 -11.38 -6.01
C ASP A 201 -16.52 -10.99 -5.21
N LEU A 202 -16.09 -9.73 -5.28
CA LEU A 202 -14.97 -9.23 -4.47
C LEU A 202 -15.21 -9.39 -2.98
N GLU A 203 -16.41 -9.08 -2.49
CA GLU A 203 -16.74 -9.25 -1.06
C GLU A 203 -16.65 -10.70 -0.62
N ARG A 204 -17.27 -11.61 -1.38
CA ARG A 204 -17.24 -13.04 -1.11
C ARG A 204 -15.80 -13.55 -1.11
N ASP A 205 -15.03 -13.18 -2.13
CA ASP A 205 -13.68 -13.68 -2.33
C ASP A 205 -12.71 -13.08 -1.31
N LEU A 206 -12.91 -11.82 -0.89
CA LEU A 206 -12.17 -11.18 0.20
C LEU A 206 -12.39 -11.94 1.51
N ALA A 207 -13.66 -12.23 1.85
CA ALA A 207 -14.00 -12.98 3.05
C ALA A 207 -13.40 -14.40 3.04
N ALA A 208 -13.41 -15.07 1.88
CA ALA A 208 -12.80 -16.39 1.71
C ALA A 208 -11.27 -16.35 1.82
N CYS A 209 -10.62 -15.36 1.21
CA CYS A 209 -9.16 -15.24 1.17
C CYS A 209 -8.55 -14.81 2.52
N TYR A 210 -9.28 -14.03 3.32
CA TYR A 210 -8.79 -13.36 4.52
C TYR A 210 -9.52 -13.74 5.82
N GLY A 211 -10.30 -14.84 5.81
CA GLY A 211 -11.02 -15.31 7.01
C GLY A 211 -10.14 -15.56 8.23
N TRP A 212 -8.85 -15.87 8.04
CA TRP A 212 -7.83 -16.05 9.07
C TRP A 212 -7.48 -14.76 9.85
N LEU A 213 -7.96 -13.58 9.42
CA LEU A 213 -7.88 -12.35 10.21
C LEU A 213 -8.63 -12.46 11.54
N ARG A 214 -9.60 -13.39 11.66
CA ARG A 214 -10.32 -13.66 12.92
C ARG A 214 -9.46 -14.36 13.97
N GLU A 215 -8.35 -14.97 13.58
CA GLU A 215 -7.51 -15.79 14.45
C GLU A 215 -6.50 -14.93 15.23
N LEU A 216 -6.98 -13.88 15.89
CA LEU A 216 -6.14 -13.01 16.73
C LEU A 216 -5.62 -13.79 17.94
N ASN A 217 -4.32 -13.67 18.22
CA ASN A 217 -3.78 -14.13 19.52
C ASN A 217 -4.13 -13.12 20.64
N GLU A 218 -3.79 -13.47 21.88
CA GLU A 218 -4.13 -12.66 23.07
C GLU A 218 -3.61 -11.22 22.99
N ASP A 219 -2.40 -11.03 22.46
CA ASP A 219 -1.80 -9.71 22.29
C ASP A 219 -2.53 -8.92 21.19
N GLU A 220 -2.76 -9.55 20.04
CA GLU A 220 -3.49 -8.97 18.91
C GLU A 220 -4.91 -8.58 19.30
N VAL A 221 -5.62 -9.35 20.14
CA VAL A 221 -6.94 -8.98 20.66
C VAL A 221 -6.88 -7.68 21.46
N ARG A 222 -5.87 -7.52 22.33
CA ARG A 222 -5.73 -6.30 23.15
C ARG A 222 -5.42 -5.09 22.28
N TRP A 223 -4.49 -5.22 21.34
CA TRP A 223 -4.08 -4.12 20.46
C TRP A 223 -5.19 -3.75 19.46
N ALA A 224 -5.97 -4.72 19.00
CA ALA A 224 -7.09 -4.52 18.07
C ALA A 224 -8.20 -3.62 18.65
N ALA A 225 -8.38 -3.62 19.98
CA ALA A 225 -9.29 -2.70 20.66
C ALA A 225 -8.86 -1.22 20.56
N ALA A 226 -7.64 -0.95 20.08
CA ALA A 226 -7.06 0.38 19.91
C ALA A 226 -7.06 1.22 21.20
N ASP A 227 -6.88 0.60 22.36
CA ASP A 227 -6.71 1.32 23.63
C ASP A 227 -5.30 1.93 23.70
N HIS A 228 -5.21 3.22 24.01
CA HIS A 228 -3.94 3.94 24.20
C HIS A 228 -3.10 3.35 25.35
N ALA A 229 -3.71 2.66 26.33
CA ALA A 229 -2.99 1.98 27.41
C ALA A 229 -2.00 0.92 26.88
N SER A 230 -2.27 0.33 25.71
CA SER A 230 -1.41 -0.67 25.08
C SER A 230 -0.22 -0.09 24.32
N LYS A 231 -0.04 1.24 24.30
CA LYS A 231 1.03 1.94 23.57
C LYS A 231 2.42 1.34 23.76
N GLY A 232 2.80 1.05 25.01
CA GLY A 232 4.13 0.50 25.32
C GLY A 232 4.34 -0.87 24.67
N GLU A 233 3.32 -1.73 24.70
CA GLU A 233 3.33 -3.05 24.08
C GLU A 233 3.41 -2.94 22.55
N VAL A 234 2.62 -2.05 21.96
CA VAL A 234 2.59 -1.83 20.50
C VAL A 234 3.96 -1.34 19.99
N ILE A 235 4.57 -0.35 20.65
CA ILE A 235 5.91 0.13 20.28
C ILE A 235 6.95 -0.99 20.39
N ALA A 236 6.89 -1.79 21.46
CA ALA A 236 7.79 -2.93 21.62
C ALA A 236 7.57 -3.98 20.52
N ALA A 237 6.32 -4.27 20.15
CA ALA A 237 5.97 -5.22 19.10
C ALA A 237 6.47 -4.77 17.72
N ILE A 238 6.36 -3.47 17.39
CA ILE A 238 6.89 -2.90 16.13
C ILE A 238 8.41 -3.04 16.08
N ARG A 239 9.11 -2.72 17.19
CA ARG A 239 10.57 -2.86 17.26
C ARG A 239 11.05 -4.32 17.16
N ALA A 240 10.22 -5.27 17.59
CA ALA A 240 10.52 -6.69 17.59
C ALA A 240 10.10 -7.42 16.29
N LEU A 241 9.63 -6.70 15.26
CA LEU A 241 9.28 -7.30 13.98
C LEU A 241 10.50 -7.98 13.34
N ASP A 242 10.33 -9.25 12.95
CA ASP A 242 11.36 -9.97 12.20
C ASP A 242 11.54 -9.36 10.80
N GLY A 243 12.78 -9.09 10.43
CA GLY A 243 13.11 -8.26 9.26
C GLY A 243 12.62 -6.81 9.39
N GLY A 244 12.43 -6.31 10.62
CA GLY A 244 11.97 -4.94 10.88
C GLY A 244 13.03 -3.88 10.56
N ALA A 245 12.60 -2.79 9.90
CA ALA A 245 13.44 -1.63 9.60
C ALA A 245 13.47 -0.61 10.75
N LEU A 246 12.57 -0.74 11.73
CA LEU A 246 12.36 0.25 12.81
C LEU A 246 12.92 -0.15 14.18
N ALA A 247 13.70 -1.24 14.26
CA ALA A 247 14.18 -1.76 15.55
C ALA A 247 14.95 -0.73 16.40
N GLY A 248 15.74 0.13 15.77
CA GLY A 248 16.50 1.21 16.42
C GLY A 248 15.84 2.59 16.39
N ALA A 249 14.62 2.71 15.85
CA ALA A 249 13.98 4.01 15.66
C ALA A 249 13.42 4.59 16.98
N HIS A 250 13.48 5.92 17.09
CA HIS A 250 12.79 6.67 18.13
C HIS A 250 11.32 6.81 17.77
N LEU A 251 10.52 5.83 18.20
CA LEU A 251 9.08 5.81 18.02
C LEU A 251 8.43 6.44 19.25
N TYR A 252 7.78 7.61 19.05
CA TYR A 252 7.07 8.43 20.04
C TYR A 252 7.92 9.36 20.93
#